data_AF-A0A9C6WGC9-F1
#
_entry.id   AF-A0A9C6WGC9-F1
#
_cell.length_a   1.000
_cell.length_b   1.000
_cell.length_c   1.000
_cell.angle_alpha   90.00
_cell.angle_beta   90.00
_cell.angle_gamma   90.00
#
_symmetry.space_group_name_H-M   'P 1'
#
loop_
_entity.id
_entity.type
_entity.pdbx_description
1 polymer ?
#
loop_
_entity_poly.entity_id
_entity_poly.type
_entity_poly.pdbx_seq_one_letter_code
_entity_poly.pdbx_strand_id
1 'polypeptide(L)'
;MFHGRLWMFPLSSLSEAEKVLGEISNYKVQLEVVKAKIKSAKSKDESESVKFTQKNLINKIYTNSADAKIPATLEYLGTFIEAGCKFLIFAHHQPMIDAIHECLLKKKVGCIWIDGGTPAASRQQLVTDFQEKDYIKAAVLSIKAGGVGLTLTAASTVIFTEQSWTPGDLIQAKDRAYRIGQVFSHSLSRKERVVTSCMTTLRKQIISNEKNSHI
;
A
#
# COMPACT_ATOMS: atom_id res chain seq x y z
N MET A 1 5.58 23.82 19.73
CA MET A 1 5.73 22.57 20.51
C MET A 1 4.66 21.57 20.05
N PHE A 2 5.03 20.56 19.25
CA PHE A 2 4.20 19.36 19.08
C PHE A 2 4.96 18.23 19.76
N HIS A 3 4.57 17.91 20.99
CA HIS A 3 5.09 16.76 21.71
C HIS A 3 4.70 15.48 20.96
N GLY A 4 5.69 14.63 20.71
CA GLY A 4 5.51 13.34 20.05
C GLY A 4 4.54 12.48 20.83
N ARG A 5 3.32 12.33 20.32
CA ARG A 5 2.45 11.22 20.70
C ARG A 5 3.10 9.95 20.17
N LEU A 6 3.68 9.16 21.07
CA LEU A 6 3.98 7.76 20.85
C LEU A 6 2.62 7.09 20.57
N TRP A 7 2.41 6.69 19.31
CA TRP A 7 1.16 6.08 18.89
C TRP A 7 1.01 4.73 19.60
N MET A 8 0.03 4.62 20.50
CA MET A 8 -0.37 3.35 21.09
C MET A 8 -1.40 2.71 20.18
N PHE A 9 -0.99 1.63 19.51
CA PHE A 9 -1.92 0.75 18.80
C PHE A 9 -2.89 0.11 19.80
N PRO A 10 -4.19 -0.02 19.46
CA PRO A 10 -5.11 -0.86 20.22
C PRO A 10 -4.52 -2.26 20.41
N LEU A 11 -4.54 -2.79 21.64
CA LEU A 11 -3.90 -4.07 21.96
C LEU A 11 -4.46 -5.24 21.13
N SER A 12 -5.74 -5.18 20.73
CA SER A 12 -6.35 -6.13 19.80
C SER A 12 -5.71 -6.05 18.41
N SER A 13 -5.63 -4.85 17.83
CA SER A 13 -4.97 -4.67 16.52
C SER A 13 -3.51 -5.13 16.51
N LEU A 14 -2.83 -5.07 17.66
CA LEU A 14 -1.50 -5.64 17.85
C LEU A 14 -1.55 -7.17 17.85
N SER A 15 -2.44 -7.81 18.60
CA SER A 15 -2.55 -9.28 18.61
C SER A 15 -2.91 -9.87 17.25
N GLU A 16 -3.82 -9.24 16.51
CA GLU A 16 -4.16 -9.66 15.15
C GLU A 16 -2.96 -9.48 14.20
N ALA A 17 -2.27 -8.34 14.26
CA ALA A 17 -1.07 -8.10 13.44
C ALA A 17 0.05 -9.09 13.78
N GLU A 18 0.31 -9.36 15.06
CA GLU A 18 1.31 -10.32 15.53
C GLU A 18 1.05 -11.73 15.00
N LYS A 19 -0.21 -12.17 14.99
CA LYS A 19 -0.60 -13.46 14.42
C LYS A 19 -0.27 -13.55 12.93
N VAL A 20 -0.65 -12.53 12.15
CA VAL A 20 -0.36 -12.47 10.70
C VAL A 20 1.15 -12.41 10.45
N LEU A 21 1.90 -11.68 11.29
CA LEU A 21 3.36 -11.63 11.20
C LEU A 21 4.01 -12.99 11.51
N GLY A 22 3.46 -13.76 12.44
CA GLY A 22 3.87 -15.14 12.71
C GLY A 22 3.69 -16.04 11.48
N GLU A 23 2.54 -15.94 10.81
CA GLU A 23 2.27 -16.68 9.57
C GLU A 23 3.23 -16.30 8.44
N ILE A 24 3.48 -14.99 8.24
CA ILE A 24 4.45 -14.50 7.26
C ILE A 24 5.85 -15.04 7.56
N SER A 25 6.24 -15.11 8.85
CA SER A 25 7.53 -15.67 9.27
C SER A 25 7.66 -17.14 8.88
N ASN A 26 6.62 -17.94 9.15
CA ASN A 26 6.58 -19.35 8.77
C ASN A 26 6.71 -19.53 7.24
N TYR A 27 5.98 -18.74 6.45
CA TYR A 27 6.09 -18.78 4.99
C TYR A 27 7.50 -18.38 4.50
N LYS A 28 8.18 -17.43 5.15
CA LYS A 28 9.56 -17.10 4.79
C LYS A 28 10.52 -18.26 5.05
N VAL A 29 10.38 -18.97 6.18
CA VAL A 29 11.20 -20.16 6.48
C VAL A 29 10.98 -21.23 5.41
N GLN A 30 9.72 -21.50 5.05
CA GLN A 30 9.39 -22.43 3.96
C GLN A 30 9.99 -21.98 2.62
N LEU A 31 10.04 -20.66 2.35
CA LEU A 31 10.58 -20.11 1.10
C LEU A 31 12.09 -20.36 0.99
N GLU A 32 12.83 -20.22 2.08
CA GLU A 32 14.26 -20.52 2.11
C GLU A 32 14.55 -22.00 1.83
N VAL A 33 13.74 -22.91 2.41
CA VAL A 33 13.82 -24.35 2.10
C VAL A 33 13.53 -24.62 0.63
N VAL A 34 12.49 -24.00 0.06
CA VAL A 34 12.13 -24.16 -1.35
C VAL A 34 13.22 -23.61 -2.27
N LYS A 35 13.79 -22.43 -1.98
CA LYS A 35 14.93 -21.86 -2.73
C LYS A 35 16.14 -22.79 -2.72
N ALA A 36 16.46 -23.40 -1.59
CA ALA A 36 17.54 -24.38 -1.49
C ALA A 36 17.28 -25.59 -2.39
N LYS A 37 16.04 -26.11 -2.40
CA LYS A 37 15.63 -27.22 -3.28
C LYS A 37 15.73 -26.87 -4.77
N ILE A 38 15.41 -25.64 -5.17
CA ILE A 38 15.57 -25.16 -6.56
C ILE A 38 17.04 -25.21 -6.97
N LYS A 39 17.96 -24.78 -6.10
CA LYS A 39 19.41 -24.82 -6.38
C LYS A 39 19.93 -26.25 -6.56
N SER A 40 19.32 -27.24 -5.90
CA SER A 40 19.74 -28.65 -5.97
C SER A 40 19.01 -29.49 -7.01
N ALA A 41 17.98 -28.96 -7.69
CA ALA A 41 17.14 -29.73 -8.61
C ALA A 41 17.91 -30.14 -9.88
N LYS A 42 17.82 -31.43 -10.25
CA LYS A 42 18.54 -32.01 -11.39
C LYS A 42 17.65 -32.28 -12.61
N SER A 43 16.33 -32.34 -12.43
CA SER A 43 15.36 -32.62 -13.49
C SER A 43 14.45 -31.42 -13.81
N LYS A 44 13.95 -31.37 -15.05
CA LYS A 44 13.08 -30.28 -15.53
C LYS A 44 11.73 -30.25 -14.79
N ASP A 45 11.10 -31.40 -14.60
CA ASP A 45 9.78 -31.50 -13.97
C ASP A 45 9.81 -31.18 -12.47
N GLU A 46 10.87 -31.61 -11.75
CA GLU A 46 11.07 -31.18 -10.36
C GLU A 46 11.28 -29.67 -10.28
N SER A 47 12.02 -29.08 -11.22
CA SER A 47 12.27 -27.64 -11.22
C SER A 47 10.99 -26.82 -11.40
N GLU A 48 10.02 -27.30 -12.19
CA GLU A 48 8.76 -26.61 -12.43
C GLU A 48 7.81 -26.69 -11.23
N SER A 49 7.67 -27.87 -10.62
CA SER A 49 6.82 -28.04 -9.42
C SER A 49 7.33 -27.21 -8.23
N VAL A 50 8.65 -27.12 -8.05
CA VAL A 50 9.26 -26.36 -6.97
C VAL A 50 9.16 -24.85 -7.23
N LYS A 51 9.30 -24.40 -8.48
CA LYS A 51 9.03 -23.00 -8.88
C LYS A 51 7.57 -22.61 -8.66
N PHE A 52 6.62 -23.50 -8.94
CA PHE A 52 5.20 -23.25 -8.66
C PHE A 52 4.96 -23.08 -7.15
N THR A 53 5.55 -23.95 -6.33
CA THR A 53 5.48 -23.85 -4.86
C THR A 53 6.07 -22.54 -4.35
N GLN A 54 7.24 -22.14 -4.89
CA GLN A 54 7.87 -20.86 -4.57
C GLN A 54 6.93 -19.68 -4.89
N LYS A 55 6.34 -19.67 -6.08
CA LYS A 55 5.42 -18.61 -6.52
C LYS A 55 4.19 -18.51 -5.61
N ASN A 56 3.61 -19.63 -5.23
CA ASN A 56 2.46 -19.65 -4.30
C ASN A 56 2.82 -19.08 -2.92
N LEU A 57 4.01 -19.40 -2.43
CA LEU A 57 4.48 -18.93 -1.13
C LEU A 57 4.79 -17.43 -1.13
N ILE A 58 5.40 -16.93 -2.20
CA ILE A 58 5.58 -15.49 -2.43
C ILE A 58 4.22 -14.78 -2.46
N ASN A 59 3.24 -15.33 -3.17
CA ASN A 59 1.89 -14.76 -3.22
C ASN A 59 1.21 -14.73 -1.84
N LYS A 60 1.39 -15.75 -1.01
CA LYS A 60 0.88 -15.75 0.38
C LYS A 60 1.55 -14.68 1.23
N ILE A 61 2.88 -14.58 1.17
CA ILE A 61 3.63 -13.54 1.89
C ILE A 61 3.18 -12.14 1.43
N TYR A 62 3.00 -11.97 0.12
CA TYR A 62 2.51 -10.74 -0.49
C TYR A 62 1.15 -10.36 0.09
N THR A 63 0.13 -11.20 -0.09
CA THR A 63 -1.24 -10.94 0.36
C THR A 63 -1.34 -10.75 1.87
N ASN A 64 -0.76 -11.65 2.68
CA ASN A 64 -0.82 -11.54 4.15
C ASN A 64 -0.12 -10.27 4.66
N SER A 65 0.85 -9.73 3.91
CA SER A 65 1.50 -8.47 4.29
C SER A 65 0.54 -7.28 4.21
N ALA A 66 -0.56 -7.37 3.48
CA ALA A 66 -1.61 -6.35 3.47
C ALA A 66 -2.41 -6.39 4.77
N ASP A 67 -2.86 -7.59 5.16
CA ASP A 67 -3.71 -7.81 6.34
C ASP A 67 -3.04 -7.29 7.63
N ALA A 68 -1.74 -7.54 7.78
CA ALA A 68 -0.96 -7.03 8.91
C ALA A 68 -0.88 -5.50 8.97
N LYS A 69 -1.07 -4.80 7.84
CA LYS A 69 -0.97 -3.33 7.73
C LYS A 69 -2.31 -2.62 7.77
N ILE A 70 -3.41 -3.32 7.50
CA ILE A 70 -4.75 -2.72 7.42
C ILE A 70 -5.09 -1.95 8.70
N PRO A 71 -4.97 -2.52 9.92
CA PRO A 71 -5.40 -1.82 11.13
C PRO A 71 -4.68 -0.48 11.34
N ALA A 72 -3.34 -0.49 11.21
CA ALA A 72 -2.51 0.71 11.32
C ALA A 72 -2.83 1.75 10.25
N THR A 73 -3.17 1.29 9.03
CA THR A 73 -3.54 2.16 7.92
C THR A 73 -4.87 2.86 8.20
N LEU A 74 -5.90 2.12 8.62
CA LEU A 74 -7.23 2.69 8.87
C LEU A 74 -7.21 3.73 9.99
N GLU A 75 -6.48 3.46 11.07
CA GLU A 75 -6.30 4.40 12.17
C GLU A 75 -5.63 5.70 11.68
N TYR A 76 -4.55 5.55 10.93
CA TYR A 76 -3.82 6.69 10.38
C TYR A 76 -4.68 7.53 9.43
N LEU A 77 -5.48 6.89 8.56
CA LEU A 77 -6.45 7.56 7.69
C LEU A 77 -7.51 8.33 8.50
N GLY A 78 -7.85 7.84 9.70
CA GLY A 78 -8.72 8.54 10.65
C GLY A 78 -8.34 10.01 10.86
N THR A 79 -7.04 10.30 10.96
CA THR A 79 -6.56 11.68 11.16
C THR A 79 -6.83 12.62 9.99
N PHE A 80 -6.84 12.11 8.75
CA PHE A 80 -7.13 12.90 7.56
C PHE A 80 -8.64 13.07 7.35
N ILE A 81 -9.41 12.05 7.73
CA ILE A 81 -10.87 12.12 7.75
C ILE A 81 -11.32 13.20 8.74
N GLU A 82 -10.75 13.22 9.95
CA GLU A 82 -11.04 14.24 10.97
C GLU A 82 -10.60 15.65 10.52
N ALA A 83 -9.50 15.76 9.78
CA ALA A 83 -9.03 17.04 9.23
C ALA A 83 -9.96 17.61 8.13
N GLY A 84 -10.79 16.78 7.49
CA GLY A 84 -11.78 17.20 6.49
C GLY A 84 -11.23 17.65 5.12
N CYS A 85 -9.91 17.60 4.92
CA CYS A 85 -9.25 17.96 3.66
C CYS A 85 -9.43 16.85 2.59
N LYS A 86 -9.26 17.19 1.31
CA LYS A 86 -9.20 16.19 0.23
C LYS A 86 -7.83 15.49 0.22
N PHE A 87 -7.83 14.16 0.10
CA PHE A 87 -6.60 13.36 0.09
C PHE A 87 -6.64 12.18 -0.88
N LEU A 88 -5.47 11.79 -1.38
CA LEU A 88 -5.27 10.63 -2.25
C LEU A 88 -4.68 9.46 -1.47
N ILE A 89 -5.14 8.26 -1.75
CA ILE A 89 -4.68 7.02 -1.12
C ILE A 89 -4.21 6.06 -2.21
N PHE A 90 -2.96 5.63 -2.13
CA PHE A 90 -2.38 4.65 -3.04
C PHE A 90 -2.14 3.31 -2.33
N ALA A 91 -2.78 2.26 -2.86
CA ALA A 91 -2.67 0.89 -2.40
C ALA A 91 -2.52 -0.07 -3.60
N HIS A 92 -2.13 -1.33 -3.38
CA HIS A 92 -2.05 -2.31 -4.47
C HIS A 92 -2.67 -3.65 -4.14
N HIS A 93 -2.82 -4.00 -2.86
CA HIS A 93 -3.59 -5.18 -2.47
C HIS A 93 -5.08 -4.87 -2.48
N GLN A 94 -5.85 -5.76 -3.11
CA GLN A 94 -7.32 -5.65 -3.11
C GLN A 94 -7.90 -5.64 -1.69
N PRO A 95 -7.48 -6.52 -0.74
CA PRO A 95 -7.94 -6.46 0.65
C PRO A 95 -7.70 -5.11 1.33
N MET A 96 -6.56 -4.46 1.07
CA MET A 96 -6.26 -3.13 1.60
C MET A 96 -7.22 -2.07 1.04
N ILE A 97 -7.45 -2.10 -0.27
CA ILE A 97 -8.37 -1.18 -0.96
C ILE A 97 -9.80 -1.35 -0.42
N ASP A 98 -10.26 -2.60 -0.30
CA ASP A 98 -11.59 -2.93 0.22
C ASP A 98 -11.77 -2.43 1.65
N ALA A 99 -10.79 -2.70 2.53
CA ALA A 99 -10.83 -2.25 3.92
C ALA A 99 -10.85 -0.72 4.05
N ILE A 100 -10.09 -0.02 3.21
CA ILE A 100 -10.09 1.46 3.16
C ILE A 100 -11.47 1.96 2.71
N HIS A 101 -12.03 1.38 1.65
CA HIS A 101 -13.34 1.77 1.12
C HIS A 101 -14.45 1.54 2.15
N GLU A 102 -14.48 0.39 2.82
CA GLU A 102 -15.41 0.11 3.90
C GLU A 102 -15.28 1.11 5.05
N CYS A 103 -14.05 1.45 5.44
CA CYS A 103 -13.80 2.41 6.51
C CYS A 103 -14.36 3.81 6.16
N LEU A 104 -14.12 4.27 4.93
CA LEU A 104 -14.65 5.54 4.42
C LEU A 104 -16.18 5.53 4.39
N LEU A 105 -16.79 4.43 3.94
CA LEU A 105 -18.25 4.25 3.92
C LEU A 105 -18.84 4.30 5.34
N LYS A 106 -18.27 3.55 6.28
CA LYS A 106 -18.69 3.53 7.71
C LYS A 106 -18.59 4.92 8.34
N LYS A 107 -17.57 5.71 7.97
CA LYS A 107 -17.37 7.10 8.40
C LYS A 107 -18.15 8.13 7.57
N LYS A 108 -18.96 7.70 6.60
CA LYS A 108 -19.76 8.55 5.70
C LYS A 108 -18.92 9.57 4.92
N VAL A 109 -17.70 9.18 4.52
CA VAL A 109 -16.80 10.00 3.72
C VAL A 109 -17.02 9.67 2.25
N GLY A 110 -17.44 10.66 1.46
CA GLY A 110 -17.55 10.50 0.01
C GLY A 110 -16.18 10.20 -0.60
N CYS A 111 -16.11 9.18 -1.46
CA CYS A 111 -14.87 8.79 -2.11
C CYS A 111 -15.08 8.32 -3.55
N ILE A 112 -14.02 8.41 -4.35
CA ILE A 112 -13.91 7.71 -5.64
C ILE A 112 -12.90 6.57 -5.52
N TRP A 113 -13.03 5.58 -6.40
CA TRP A 113 -12.07 4.49 -6.52
C TRP A 113 -11.71 4.27 -7.99
N ILE A 114 -10.40 4.26 -8.29
CA ILE A 114 -9.86 3.92 -9.61
C ILE A 114 -8.77 2.86 -9.49
N ASP A 115 -8.93 1.76 -10.23
CA ASP A 115 -8.00 0.64 -10.28
C ASP A 115 -7.74 0.17 -11.73
N GLY A 116 -7.15 -1.02 -11.89
CA GLY A 116 -6.92 -1.63 -13.20
C GLY A 116 -8.20 -2.07 -13.91
N GLY A 117 -9.23 -2.47 -13.16
CA GLY A 117 -10.53 -2.89 -13.70
C GLY A 117 -11.44 -1.73 -14.09
N THR A 118 -11.19 -0.53 -13.59
CA THR A 118 -12.00 0.66 -13.88
C THR A 118 -11.95 1.01 -15.37
N PRO A 119 -13.09 0.99 -16.09
CA PRO A 119 -13.14 1.29 -17.52
C PRO A 119 -12.60 2.68 -17.84
N ALA A 120 -11.85 2.81 -18.93
CA ALA A 120 -11.21 4.08 -19.31
C ALA A 120 -12.23 5.23 -19.44
N ALA A 121 -13.40 4.95 -20.02
CA ALA A 121 -14.49 5.93 -20.18
C ALA A 121 -15.01 6.49 -18.85
N SER A 122 -14.99 5.71 -17.77
CA SER A 122 -15.51 6.13 -16.46
C SER A 122 -14.50 6.90 -15.63
N ARG A 123 -13.19 6.74 -15.89
CA ARG A 123 -12.12 7.38 -15.11
C ARG A 123 -12.22 8.89 -15.11
N GLN A 124 -12.53 9.49 -16.27
CA GLN A 124 -12.63 10.94 -16.38
C GLN A 124 -13.76 11.49 -15.53
N GLN A 125 -14.92 10.82 -15.51
CA GLN A 125 -16.04 11.23 -14.66
C GLN A 125 -15.69 11.16 -13.17
N LEU A 126 -15.02 10.08 -12.73
CA LEU A 126 -14.57 9.94 -11.35
C LEU A 126 -13.59 11.05 -10.97
N VAL A 127 -12.63 11.37 -11.85
CA VAL A 127 -11.69 12.47 -11.65
C VAL A 127 -12.43 13.81 -11.52
N THR A 128 -13.36 14.10 -12.43
CA THR A 128 -14.19 15.32 -12.39
C THR A 128 -14.97 15.39 -11.09
N ASP A 129 -15.63 14.30 -10.70
CA ASP A 129 -16.37 14.20 -9.45
C ASP A 129 -15.49 14.51 -8.24
N PHE A 130 -14.29 13.92 -8.16
CA PHE A 130 -13.35 14.19 -7.08
C PHE A 130 -12.86 15.64 -7.06
N GLN A 131 -12.69 16.27 -8.22
CA GLN A 131 -12.22 17.66 -8.32
C GLN A 131 -13.32 18.64 -7.90
N GLU A 132 -14.52 18.48 -8.42
CA GLU A 132 -15.60 19.48 -8.33
C GLU A 132 -16.55 19.27 -7.14
N LYS A 133 -16.76 18.03 -6.69
CA LYS A 133 -17.73 17.76 -5.61
C LYS A 133 -17.04 17.87 -4.25
N ASP A 134 -17.45 18.83 -3.44
CA ASP A 134 -16.84 19.07 -2.13
C ASP A 134 -17.11 17.96 -1.10
N TYR A 135 -18.19 17.21 -1.27
CA TYR A 135 -18.53 16.09 -0.38
C TYR A 135 -17.69 14.83 -0.67
N ILE A 136 -16.95 14.78 -1.78
CA ILE A 136 -15.99 13.72 -2.09
C ILE A 136 -14.62 14.15 -1.55
N LYS A 137 -14.18 13.51 -0.47
CA LYS A 137 -12.94 13.87 0.23
C LYS A 137 -11.78 12.90 -0.01
N ALA A 138 -12.05 11.66 -0.41
CA ALA A 138 -11.01 10.66 -0.64
C ALA A 138 -11.00 10.14 -2.09
N ALA A 139 -9.81 9.88 -2.61
CA ALA A 139 -9.64 9.09 -3.83
C ALA A 139 -8.75 7.89 -3.55
N VAL A 140 -9.32 6.69 -3.70
CA VAL A 140 -8.61 5.41 -3.54
C VAL A 140 -8.10 4.98 -4.90
N LEU A 141 -6.78 4.88 -5.04
CA LEU A 141 -6.11 4.63 -6.31
C LEU A 141 -5.23 3.41 -6.20
N SER A 142 -5.27 2.54 -7.21
CA SER A 142 -4.23 1.52 -7.32
C SER A 142 -2.88 2.18 -7.64
N ILE A 143 -1.76 1.65 -7.13
CA ILE A 143 -0.43 2.19 -7.46
C ILE A 143 -0.21 2.21 -8.98
N LYS A 144 -0.72 1.21 -9.70
CA LYS A 144 -0.66 1.14 -11.16
C LYS A 144 -1.53 2.20 -11.84
N ALA A 145 -2.67 2.57 -11.27
CA ALA A 145 -3.49 3.68 -11.76
C ALA A 145 -2.79 5.04 -11.64
N GLY A 146 -1.82 5.17 -10.72
CA GLY A 146 -0.96 6.37 -10.64
C GLY A 146 -0.14 6.65 -11.91
N GLY A 147 0.13 5.60 -12.72
CA GLY A 147 0.90 5.72 -13.96
C GLY A 147 0.13 6.22 -15.19
N VAL A 148 -1.21 6.30 -15.12
CA VAL A 148 -2.05 6.58 -16.30
C VAL A 148 -2.39 8.07 -16.52
N GLY A 149 -1.78 8.98 -15.76
CA GLY A 149 -1.88 10.43 -16.02
C GLY A 149 -3.12 11.14 -15.46
N LEU A 150 -3.80 10.59 -14.44
CA LEU A 150 -4.97 11.21 -13.81
C LEU A 150 -4.63 12.56 -13.16
N THR A 151 -5.40 13.62 -13.43
CA THR A 151 -5.21 14.97 -12.86
C THR A 151 -6.08 15.17 -11.63
N LEU A 152 -5.50 14.98 -10.44
CA LEU A 152 -6.19 15.00 -9.14
C LEU A 152 -5.63 16.12 -8.25
N THR A 153 -5.78 17.36 -8.70
CA THR A 153 -5.15 18.55 -8.09
C THR A 153 -5.87 19.08 -6.85
N ALA A 154 -7.14 18.74 -6.64
CA ALA A 154 -7.90 19.19 -5.46
C ALA A 154 -7.40 18.58 -4.14
N ALA A 155 -6.59 17.53 -4.18
CA ALA A 155 -5.91 16.99 -3.01
C ALA A 155 -4.57 17.67 -2.78
N SER A 156 -4.33 18.10 -1.55
CA SER A 156 -3.01 18.57 -1.08
C SER A 156 -2.20 17.47 -0.38
N THR A 157 -2.84 16.35 -0.07
CA THR A 157 -2.25 15.24 0.67
C THR A 157 -2.27 13.96 -0.15
N VAL A 158 -1.13 13.27 -0.19
CA VAL A 158 -1.00 11.94 -0.82
C VAL A 158 -0.45 10.94 0.19
N ILE A 159 -1.12 9.81 0.30
CA ILE A 159 -0.81 8.74 1.26
C ILE A 159 -0.54 7.46 0.48
N PHE A 160 0.67 6.91 0.64
CA PHE A 160 0.97 5.55 0.23
C PHE A 160 0.80 4.65 1.44
N THR A 161 -0.21 3.78 1.39
CA THR A 161 -0.47 2.79 2.45
C THR A 161 0.42 1.57 2.28
N GLU A 162 0.89 1.34 1.05
CA GLU A 162 1.71 0.20 0.68
C GLU A 162 2.81 0.59 -0.31
N GLN A 163 3.84 -0.24 -0.40
CA GLN A 163 4.90 -0.11 -1.39
C GLN A 163 4.76 -1.23 -2.41
N SER A 164 4.70 -0.88 -3.70
CA SER A 164 4.73 -1.87 -4.77
C SER A 164 6.06 -2.62 -4.76
N TRP A 165 6.02 -3.90 -5.10
CA TRP A 165 7.21 -4.74 -5.30
C TRP A 165 7.94 -4.35 -6.58
N THR A 166 7.26 -3.71 -7.53
CA THR A 166 7.86 -3.14 -8.73
C THR A 166 8.29 -1.70 -8.43
N PRO A 167 9.61 -1.40 -8.40
CA PRO A 167 10.09 -0.05 -8.06
C PRO A 167 9.60 1.03 -9.04
N GLY A 168 9.50 0.69 -10.33
CA GLY A 168 9.05 1.61 -11.38
C GLY A 168 7.65 2.17 -11.13
N ASP A 169 6.70 1.30 -10.76
CA ASP A 169 5.32 1.70 -10.45
C ASP A 169 5.26 2.71 -9.29
N LEU A 170 6.07 2.47 -8.25
CA LEU A 170 6.12 3.37 -7.09
C LEU A 170 6.78 4.71 -7.41
N ILE A 171 7.86 4.71 -8.19
CA ILE A 171 8.52 5.94 -8.66
C ILE A 171 7.54 6.78 -9.47
N GLN A 172 6.85 6.15 -10.44
CA GLN A 172 5.89 6.85 -11.28
C GLN A 172 4.72 7.44 -10.49
N ALA A 173 4.18 6.69 -9.52
CA ALA A 173 3.12 7.18 -8.64
C ALA A 173 3.59 8.33 -7.74
N LYS A 174 4.82 8.26 -7.20
CA LYS A 174 5.43 9.33 -6.40
C LYS A 174 5.69 10.58 -7.23
N ASP A 175 6.23 10.44 -8.43
CA ASP A 175 6.45 11.56 -9.35
C ASP A 175 5.11 12.24 -9.70
N ARG A 176 4.02 11.47 -9.81
CA ARG A 176 2.69 12.04 -10.01
C ARG A 176 2.19 12.79 -8.77
N ALA A 177 2.34 12.20 -7.58
CA ALA A 177 2.01 12.87 -6.32
C ALA A 177 2.80 14.17 -6.14
N TYR A 178 4.09 14.14 -6.51
CA TYR A 178 4.98 15.29 -6.45
C TYR A 178 4.54 16.41 -7.40
N ARG A 179 4.17 16.07 -8.65
CA ARG A 179 3.61 17.03 -9.63
C ARG A 179 2.29 17.63 -9.16
N ILE A 180 1.38 16.83 -8.64
CA ILE A 180 0.10 17.30 -8.07
C ILE A 180 0.35 18.35 -6.99
N GLY A 181 1.33 18.11 -6.11
CA GLY A 181 1.71 19.07 -5.09
C GLY A 181 2.33 20.36 -5.64
N GLN A 182 3.05 20.33 -6.77
CA GLN A 182 3.75 21.51 -7.33
C GLN A 182 2.80 22.60 -7.82
N VAL A 183 1.64 22.22 -8.36
CA VAL A 183 0.66 23.20 -8.87
C VAL A 183 0.04 24.04 -7.73
N PHE A 184 0.12 23.56 -6.49
CA PHE A 184 -0.60 24.12 -5.34
C PHE A 184 0.28 24.87 -4.31
N SER A 185 1.61 24.94 -4.45
CA SER A 185 2.47 25.52 -3.40
C SER A 185 3.68 26.28 -3.95
N HIS A 186 3.64 27.62 -3.89
CA HIS A 186 4.83 28.47 -3.98
C HIS A 186 5.51 28.70 -2.60
N SER A 187 4.93 28.24 -1.49
CA SER A 187 5.54 28.38 -0.15
C SER A 187 4.77 27.58 0.92
N LEU A 188 4.95 26.26 1.05
CA LEU A 188 4.68 25.56 2.32
C LEU A 188 5.32 24.15 2.32
N SER A 189 5.97 23.79 3.44
CA SER A 189 6.68 22.52 3.64
C SER A 189 5.76 21.29 3.49
N ARG A 190 6.02 20.42 2.50
CA ARG A 190 5.24 19.19 2.27
C ARG A 190 5.63 18.08 3.24
N LYS A 191 4.63 17.32 3.72
CA LYS A 191 4.83 16.01 4.37
C LYS A 191 4.40 14.92 3.41
N GLU A 192 5.34 14.39 2.61
CA GLU A 192 5.17 13.03 2.09
C GLU A 192 5.15 12.11 3.32
N ARG A 193 3.96 11.75 3.78
CA ARG A 193 3.82 10.87 4.94
C ARG A 193 3.41 9.51 4.43
N VAL A 194 4.41 8.78 3.92
CA VAL A 194 4.31 7.34 3.73
C VAL A 194 4.07 6.76 5.12
N VAL A 195 3.01 5.96 5.30
CA VAL A 195 2.83 5.15 6.50
C VAL A 195 3.84 4.00 6.44
N THR A 196 5.13 4.34 6.52
CA THR A 196 6.22 3.38 6.67
C THR A 196 6.60 3.22 8.14
N SER A 197 5.96 3.96 9.05
CA SER A 197 6.38 4.01 10.45
C SER A 197 6.26 2.66 11.16
N CYS A 198 5.28 1.81 10.82
CA CYS A 198 5.20 0.46 11.38
C CYS A 198 5.97 -0.60 10.54
N MET A 199 6.40 -0.25 9.32
CA MET A 199 6.92 -1.22 8.33
C MET A 199 8.41 -1.05 8.01
N THR A 200 9.09 -0.02 8.52
CA THR A 200 10.54 0.13 8.31
C THR A 200 11.31 -1.04 8.94
N THR A 201 10.81 -1.61 10.05
CA THR A 201 11.36 -2.82 10.67
C THR A 201 11.14 -4.05 9.77
N LEU A 202 9.92 -4.26 9.28
CA LEU A 202 9.61 -5.38 8.38
C LEU A 202 10.34 -5.30 7.03
N ARG A 203 10.49 -4.11 6.45
CA ARG A 203 11.26 -3.90 5.22
C ARG A 203 12.77 -4.11 5.46
N LYS A 204 13.31 -3.72 6.61
CA LYS A 204 14.70 -4.03 7.00
C LYS A 204 14.90 -5.54 7.16
N GLN A 205 13.98 -6.25 7.82
CA GLN A 205 14.03 -7.72 7.94
C GLN A 205 13.87 -8.46 6.58
N ILE A 206 13.08 -7.91 5.65
CA ILE A 206 12.85 -8.51 4.34
C ILE A 206 14.05 -8.27 3.41
N ILE A 207 14.56 -7.03 3.35
CA ILE A 207 15.71 -6.67 2.50
C ILE A 207 17.03 -7.23 3.05
N SER A 208 17.21 -7.36 4.38
CA SER A 208 18.40 -8.00 4.95
C SER A 208 18.52 -9.47 4.54
N ASN A 209 17.39 -10.16 4.38
CA ASN A 209 17.37 -11.55 3.95
C ASN A 209 17.62 -11.71 2.43
N GLU A 210 17.25 -10.72 1.61
CA GLU A 210 17.54 -10.76 0.17
C GLU A 210 19.00 -10.42 -0.15
N LYS A 211 19.61 -9.46 0.57
CA LYS A 211 21.04 -9.12 0.36
C LYS A 211 22.01 -10.24 0.77
N ASN A 212 21.60 -11.14 1.67
CA ASN A 212 22.37 -12.33 2.04
C ASN A 212 22.20 -13.52 1.07
N SER A 213 21.43 -13.36 -0.01
CA SER A 213 21.23 -14.43 -1.02
C SER A 213 21.98 -14.20 -2.34
N HIS A 214 22.77 -13.11 -2.42
CA HIS A 214 23.63 -12.74 -3.54
C HIS A 214 25.12 -12.67 -3.16
N ILE A 215 25.57 -13.54 -2.25
CA ILE A 215 26.98 -13.94 -2.09
C ILE A 215 27.03 -15.46 -2.21
#